data_AF-A0A969DYK1-F1
#
_entry.id   AF-A0A969DYK1-F1
#
_cell.length_a   1.000
_cell.length_b   1.000
_cell.length_c   1.000
_cell.angle_alpha   90.00
_cell.angle_beta   90.00
_cell.angle_gamma   90.00
#
_symmetry.space_group_name_H-M   'P 1'
#
loop_
_entity.id
_entity.type
_entity.pdbx_description
1 polymer ?
#
loop_
_entity_poly.entity_id
_entity_poly.type
_entity_poly.pdbx_seq_one_letter_code
_entity_poly.pdbx_strand_id
1 'polypeptide(L)' 'MLVDYGNQTSLVAIVAQLTQRPVGLVSYGQRPYLLVAQTPDSGPALATLKTLSQNGFRTLLVESAQATLLTPAIQLP' A
#
# COMPACT_ATOMS: atom_id res chain seq x y z
N MET A 1 1.86 -4.45 4.12
CA MET A 1 2.34 -3.05 4.03
C MET A 1 1.25 -2.21 3.43
N LEU A 2 0.86 -1.18 4.18
CA LEU A 2 -0.16 -0.23 3.82
C LEU A 2 0.47 1.14 3.54
N VAL A 3 -0.14 1.91 2.65
CA VAL A 3 0.24 3.31 2.38
C VAL A 3 -0.95 4.20 2.66
N ASP A 4 -0.72 5.24 3.46
CA ASP A 4 -1.69 6.31 3.65
C ASP A 4 -1.72 7.17 2.38
N TYR A 5 -2.88 7.25 1.76
CA TYR A 5 -3.11 8.00 0.54
C TYR A 5 -4.12 9.13 0.72
N GLY A 6 -4.63 9.36 1.95
CA GLY A 6 -5.56 10.44 2.25
C GLY A 6 -6.80 10.49 1.35
N ASN A 7 -7.25 9.35 0.82
CA ASN A 7 -8.31 9.22 -0.18
C ASN A 7 -8.05 9.94 -1.51
N GLN A 8 -6.81 10.34 -1.80
CA GLN A 8 -6.41 10.97 -3.07
C GLN A 8 -6.11 9.91 -4.13
N THR A 9 -7.03 9.71 -5.06
CA THR A 9 -6.94 8.66 -6.09
C THR A 9 -5.76 8.84 -7.04
N SER A 10 -5.29 10.08 -7.24
CA SER A 10 -4.08 10.38 -8.02
C SER A 10 -2.82 9.71 -7.46
N LEU A 11 -2.76 9.48 -6.14
CA LEU A 11 -1.63 8.82 -5.50
C LEU A 11 -1.58 7.32 -5.80
N VAL A 12 -2.69 6.69 -6.19
CA VAL A 12 -2.74 5.25 -6.50
C VAL A 12 -1.84 4.92 -7.68
N ALA A 13 -1.95 5.71 -8.76
CA ALA A 13 -1.12 5.53 -9.96
C ALA A 13 0.36 5.75 -9.67
N ILE A 14 0.68 6.77 -8.86
CA ILE A 14 2.06 7.08 -8.45
C ILE A 14 2.65 5.92 -7.62
N VAL A 15 1.90 5.40 -6.65
CA VAL A 15 2.34 4.26 -5.81
C VAL A 15 2.51 3.00 -6.66
N ALA A 16 1.60 2.71 -7.58
CA ALA A 16 1.71 1.57 -8.49
C ALA A 16 2.96 1.67 -9.37
N GLN A 17 3.25 2.86 -9.90
CA GLN A 17 4.43 3.11 -10.72
C GLN A 17 5.72 3.06 -9.92
N LEU A 18 5.79 3.67 -8.74
CA LEU A 18 7.00 3.63 -7.90
C LEU A 18 7.35 2.22 -7.42
N THR A 19 6.33 1.40 -7.16
CA THR A 19 6.52 0.05 -6.63
C THR A 19 6.53 -1.04 -7.69
N GLN A 20 6.20 -0.68 -8.94
CA GLN A 20 6.07 -1.59 -10.09
C GLN A 20 5.15 -2.78 -9.77
N ARG A 21 4.05 -2.51 -9.06
CA ARG A 21 3.13 -3.52 -8.52
C ARG A 21 1.67 -3.06 -8.63
N PRO A 22 0.72 -4.01 -8.76
CA PRO A 22 -0.68 -3.73 -8.52
C PRO A 22 -0.89 -3.20 -7.10
N VAL A 23 -1.78 -2.22 -6.96
CA VAL A 23 -2.13 -1.64 -5.67
C VAL A 23 -3.57 -2.02 -5.33
N GLY A 24 -3.76 -2.68 -4.20
CA GLY A 24 -5.08 -3.00 -3.65
C GLY A 24 -5.58 -1.92 -2.70
N LEU A 25 -6.76 -2.15 -2.12
CA LEU A 25 -7.37 -1.30 -1.09
C LEU A 25 -7.74 -2.15 0.12
N VAL A 26 -7.41 -1.66 1.31
CA VAL A 26 -7.78 -2.29 2.59
C VAL A 26 -8.40 -1.26 3.52
N SER A 27 -9.18 -1.73 4.50
CA SER A 27 -9.58 -0.95 5.67
C SER A 27 -8.75 -1.39 6.88
N TYR A 28 -8.15 -0.43 7.59
CA TYR A 28 -7.42 -0.64 8.84
C TYR A 28 -7.84 0.44 9.84
N GLY A 29 -8.30 0.06 11.03
CA GLY A 29 -8.81 1.02 12.01
C GLY A 29 -9.94 1.93 11.49
N GLN A 30 -10.84 1.38 10.65
CA GLN A 30 -11.94 2.11 9.99
C GLN A 30 -11.49 3.21 9.01
N ARG A 31 -10.23 3.20 8.57
CA ARG A 31 -9.70 4.12 7.56
C ARG A 31 -9.20 3.33 6.34
N PRO A 32 -9.39 3.83 5.12
CA PRO A 32 -8.90 3.16 3.92
C PRO A 32 -7.40 3.41 3.75
N TYR A 33 -6.69 2.39 3.28
CA TYR A 33 -5.28 2.45 2.92
C TYR A 33 -5.02 1.67 1.64
N LEU A 34 -3.96 2.04 0.93
CA LEU A 34 -3.49 1.27 -0.22
C LEU A 34 -2.71 0.05 0.26
N LEU A 35 -3.02 -1.12 -0.30
CA LEU A 35 -2.26 -2.35 -0.07
C LEU A 35 -1.21 -2.50 -1.16
N VAL A 36 0.06 -2.44 -0.79
CA VAL A 36 1.18 -2.44 -1.75
C VAL A 36 2.01 -3.73 -1.69
N ALA A 37 2.03 -4.38 -0.53
CA ALA A 37 2.67 -5.68 -0.38
C ALA A 37 2.02 -6.48 0.76
N GLN A 38 1.79 -7.76 0.53
CA GLN A 38 1.45 -8.74 1.54
C GLN A 38 2.44 -9.89 1.37
N THR A 39 3.45 -9.95 2.24
CA THR A 39 4.51 -10.95 2.15
C THR A 39 4.97 -11.33 3.57
N PRO A 40 5.25 -12.61 3.83
CA PRO A 40 5.95 -13.03 5.05
C PRO A 40 7.46 -12.72 4.99
N ASP A 41 8.01 -12.41 3.81
CA ASP A 41 9.43 -12.09 3.62
C ASP A 41 9.71 -10.60 3.87
N SER A 42 10.58 -10.33 4.83
CA SER A 42 10.98 -8.98 5.25
C SER A 42 11.91 -8.29 4.26
N GLY A 43 12.65 -9.01 3.41
CA GLY A 43 13.63 -8.44 2.47
C GLY A 43 12.97 -7.58 1.38
N PRO A 44 12.10 -8.15 0.53
CA PRO A 44 11.36 -7.41 -0.48
C PRO A 44 10.48 -6.30 0.11
N ALA A 45 9.95 -6.50 1.32
CA ALA A 45 9.18 -5.49 2.03
C ALA A 45 10.04 -4.26 2.38
N LEU A 46 11.29 -4.46 2.84
CA LEU A 46 12.17 -3.35 3.21
C LEU A 46 12.54 -2.47 2.01
N ALA A 47 12.78 -3.08 0.84
CA ALA A 47 13.06 -2.34 -0.39
C ALA A 47 11.88 -1.45 -0.79
N THR A 48 10.65 -2.00 -0.77
CA THR A 48 9.43 -1.23 -1.06
C THR A 48 9.21 -0.10 -0.04
N LEU A 49 9.44 -0.37 1.26
CA LEU A 49 9.35 0.64 2.31
C LEU A 49 10.31 1.81 2.05
N LYS A 50 11.56 1.49 1.70
CA LYS A 50 12.59 2.49 1.40
C LYS A 50 12.19 3.36 0.22
N THR A 51 11.76 2.77 -0.89
CA THR A 51 11.29 3.51 -2.07
C THR A 51 10.14 4.45 -1.72
N LEU A 52 9.13 3.97 -1.01
CA LEU A 52 7.97 4.78 -0.62
C LEU A 52 8.35 5.92 0.32
N SER A 53 9.17 5.63 1.34
CA SER A 53 9.63 6.65 2.30
C SER A 53 10.48 7.73 1.64
N GLN A 54 11.35 7.36 0.69
CA GLN A 54 12.17 8.33 -0.06
C GLN A 54 11.32 9.26 -0.95
N ASN A 55 10.12 8.82 -1.33
CA ASN A 55 9.15 9.61 -2.10
C ASN A 55 8.08 10.28 -1.21
N GLY A 56 8.29 10.33 0.11
CA GLY A 56 7.42 11.06 1.04
C GLY A 56 6.14 10.34 1.47
N PHE A 57 5.96 9.08 1.07
CA PHE A 57 4.78 8.31 1.46
C PHE A 57 4.89 7.80 2.91
N ARG A 58 3.79 7.95 3.65
CA ARG A 58 3.65 7.34 4.98
C ARG A 58 3.19 5.90 4.82
N THR A 59 3.94 4.97 5.40
CA THR A 59 3.67 3.54 5.31
C THR A 59 3.43 2.92 6.69
N LEU A 60 2.62 1.88 6.72
CA LEU A 60 2.33 1.09 7.92
C LEU A 60 2.60 -0.39 7.63
N LEU A 61 3.38 -1.03 8.51
CA LEU A 61 3.45 -2.48 8.56
C LEU A 61 2.42 -2.94 9.58
N VAL A 62 1.48 -3.77 9.14
CA VAL A 62 0.41 -4.31 9.98
C VAL A 62 0.35 -5.81 9.75
N GLU A 63 -0.13 -6.53 10.76
CA GLU A 63 -0.51 -7.93 10.59
C GLU A 63 -1.76 -8.03 9.73
N SER A 64 -1.81 -8.96 8.80
CA SER A 64 -2.95 -9.11 7.88
C SER A 64 -4.27 -9.33 8.61
N ALA A 65 -4.26 -9.96 9.79
CA ALA A 65 -5.45 -10.21 10.60
C ALA A 65 -6.12 -8.92 11.13
N GLN A 66 -5.41 -7.80 11.14
CA GLN A 66 -5.91 -6.52 11.64
C GLN A 66 -6.51 -5.63 10.54
N ALA A 67 -6.43 -6.06 9.27
CA ALA A 67 -6.91 -5.31 8.12
C ALA A 67 -7.96 -6.10 7.33
N THR A 68 -8.95 -5.42 6.78
CA THR A 68 -9.96 -6.00 5.89
C THR A 68 -9.63 -5.67 4.45
N LEU A 69 -9.42 -6.68 3.60
CA LEU A 69 -9.24 -6.48 2.16
C LEU A 69 -10.55 -6.02 1.51
N LEU A 70 -10.52 -4.87 0.84
CA LEU A 70 -11.67 -4.32 0.11
C LEU A 70 -11.59 -4.63 -1.38
N THR A 71 -10.41 -4.44 -1.98
CA THR A 71 -10.12 -4.93 -3.34
C THR A 71 -8.65 -5.37 -3.44
N PRO A 72 -8.36 -6.50 -4.10
CA PRO A 72 -6.97 -6.93 -4.32
C PRO A 72 -6.22 -6.03 -5.31
N ALA A 73 -6.92 -5.35 -6.22
CA ALA A 73 -6.33 -4.44 -7.19
C ALA A 73 -7.32 -3.33 -7.58
N ILE A 74 -6.87 -2.08 -7.52
CA ILE A 74 -7.60 -0.92 -8.04
C ILE A 74 -7.35 -0.85 -9.55
N GLN A 75 -8.42 -0.79 -10.33
CA GLN A 75 -8.33 -0.54 -11.77
C GLN A 75 -8.04 0.94 -11.99
N LEU A 76 -6.86 1.22 -12.52
CA LEU A 76 -6.50 2.54 -12.99
C LEU A 76 -7.08 2.75 -14.39
N PRO A 77 -7.60 3.95 -14.71
CA PRO A 77 -8.09 4.28 -16.04
C PRO A 77 -6.98 4.27 -17.10
#